data_AF-A0A954MZY2-F1
#
_entry.id   AF-A0A954MZY2-F1
#
_cell.length_a   1.000
_cell.length_b   1.000
_cell.length_c   1.000
_cell.angle_alpha   90.00
_cell.angle_beta   90.00
_cell.angle_gamma   90.00
#
_symmetry.space_group_name_H-M   'P 1'
#
loop_
_entity.id
_entity.type
_entity.pdbx_description
1 polymer ?
#
loop_
_entity_poly.entity_id
_entity_poly.type
_entity_poly.pdbx_seq_one_letter_code
_entity_poly.pdbx_strand_id
1 'polypeptide(L)'
;MDRRSFLALLAAAWGFRSDRLLIDTHLEVWTDDPKFPFNHPENPSFKRAKIQAPIENQVAQMSDFGLKYAVLINPRYFGWDNSYVADCRRRFPDLFVAHGL
;
A
#
# COMPACT_ATOMS: atom_id res chain seq x y z
N MET A 1 17.85 36.05 2.06
CA MET A 1 18.00 34.84 1.22
C MET A 1 17.57 35.20 -0.19
N ASP A 2 18.46 35.10 -1.18
CA ASP A 2 18.16 35.50 -2.56
C ASP A 2 17.44 34.38 -3.34
N ARG A 3 16.85 34.75 -4.50
CA ARG A 3 16.09 33.83 -5.36
C ARG A 3 16.92 32.64 -5.84
N ARG A 4 18.22 32.80 -6.11
CA ARG A 4 19.10 31.70 -6.54
C ARG A 4 19.35 30.74 -5.38
N SER A 5 19.59 31.29 -4.19
CA SER A 5 19.74 30.51 -2.95
C SER A 5 18.47 29.72 -2.61
N PHE A 6 17.29 30.30 -2.84
CA PHE A 6 16.00 29.60 -2.67
C PHE A 6 15.76 28.49 -3.69
N LEU A 7 16.05 28.76 -4.97
CA LEU A 7 15.93 27.74 -6.03
C LEU A 7 16.93 26.59 -5.86
N ALA A 8 18.14 26.87 -5.40
CA ALA A 8 19.15 25.85 -5.09
C ALA A 8 18.72 24.95 -3.93
N LEU A 9 18.11 25.52 -2.88
CA LEU A 9 17.55 24.76 -1.76
C LEU A 9 16.35 23.88 -2.18
N LEU A 10 15.47 24.39 -3.03
CA LEU A 10 14.37 23.59 -3.60
C LEU A 10 14.88 22.45 -4.49
N ALA A 11 15.89 22.71 -5.33
CA ALA A 11 16.51 21.70 -6.18
C ALA A 11 17.25 20.63 -5.36
N ALA A 12 17.95 21.01 -4.29
CA ALA A 12 18.61 20.07 -3.38
C ALA A 12 17.59 19.22 -2.59
N ALA A 13 16.46 19.81 -2.17
CA ALA A 13 15.36 19.09 -1.52
C ALA A 13 14.66 18.12 -2.50
N TRP A 14 14.62 18.43 -3.80
CA TRP A 14 14.08 17.55 -4.83
C TRP A 14 15.07 16.47 -5.30
N GLY A 15 16.37 16.76 -5.27
CA GLY A 15 17.45 15.89 -5.74
C GLY A 15 17.74 14.67 -4.85
N PHE A 16 17.06 14.53 -3.70
CA PHE A 16 17.21 13.39 -2.80
C PHE A 16 16.29 12.19 -3.15
N ARG A 17 15.55 12.24 -4.27
CA ARG A 17 14.92 11.03 -4.79
C ARG A 17 16.02 10.09 -5.29
N SER A 18 16.35 9.10 -4.48
CA SER A 18 17.30 8.04 -4.82
C SER A 18 16.88 7.37 -6.12
N ASP A 19 17.79 7.30 -7.10
CA ASP A 19 17.63 6.49 -8.32
C ASP A 19 17.54 4.98 -8.02
N ARG A 20 17.70 4.59 -6.75
CA ARG A 20 17.61 3.22 -6.29
C ARG A 20 16.17 2.72 -6.39
N LEU A 21 15.99 1.65 -7.16
CA LEU A 21 14.75 0.88 -7.16
C LEU A 21 14.47 0.33 -5.75
N LEU A 22 13.40 0.82 -5.12
CA LEU A 22 12.94 0.37 -3.81
C LEU A 22 11.59 -0.33 -3.97
N ILE A 23 11.50 -1.57 -3.48
CA ILE A 23 10.32 -2.43 -3.58
C ILE A 23 9.95 -2.90 -2.19
N ASP A 24 8.69 -2.72 -1.80
CA ASP A 24 8.14 -3.35 -0.61
C ASP A 24 7.67 -4.77 -0.97
N THR A 25 8.32 -5.77 -0.39
CA THR A 25 8.04 -7.17 -0.72
C THR A 25 6.89 -7.77 0.11
N HIS A 26 6.33 -7.03 1.07
CA HIS A 26 5.31 -7.56 1.97
C HIS A 26 4.38 -6.44 2.47
N LEU A 27 3.33 -6.16 1.70
CA LEU A 27 2.30 -5.19 2.03
C LEU A 27 0.94 -5.86 2.20
N GLU A 28 0.27 -5.60 3.32
CA GLU A 28 -1.11 -6.03 3.54
C GLU A 28 -2.07 -4.85 3.47
N VAL A 29 -3.28 -5.09 2.96
CA VAL A 29 -4.38 -4.13 2.90
C VAL A 29 -5.66 -4.75 3.44
N TRP A 30 -6.46 -3.97 4.16
CA TRP A 30 -7.75 -4.43 4.68
C TRP A 30 -8.78 -3.31 4.78
N THR A 31 -10.05 -3.70 4.67
CA THR A 31 -11.22 -2.81 4.68
C THR A 31 -12.36 -3.47 5.49
N ASP A 32 -13.36 -2.68 5.85
CA ASP A 32 -14.64 -3.14 6.41
C ASP A 32 -15.81 -3.09 5.41
N ASP A 33 -15.53 -2.81 4.12
CA ASP A 33 -16.54 -2.85 3.06
C ASP A 33 -17.19 -4.25 3.01
N PRO A 34 -18.51 -4.37 3.21
CA PRO A 34 -19.22 -5.65 3.27
C PRO A 34 -19.15 -6.45 1.96
N LYS A 35 -18.74 -5.84 0.84
CA LYS A 35 -18.43 -6.53 -0.41
C LYS A 35 -17.30 -7.57 -0.24
N PHE A 36 -16.37 -7.34 0.69
CA PHE A 36 -15.21 -8.19 0.92
C PHE A 36 -15.35 -8.93 2.26
N PRO A 37 -15.63 -10.24 2.27
CA PRO A 37 -15.98 -10.96 3.50
C PRO A 37 -14.83 -11.03 4.53
N PHE A 38 -15.04 -10.42 5.69
CA PHE A 38 -14.11 -10.46 6.82
C PHE A 38 -14.24 -11.80 7.60
N ASN A 39 -13.66 -12.86 7.03
CA ASN A 39 -13.78 -14.23 7.51
C ASN A 39 -12.47 -14.76 8.11
N HIS A 40 -12.08 -14.24 9.27
CA HIS A 40 -10.86 -14.69 9.94
C HIS A 40 -10.98 -16.16 10.40
N PRO A 41 -10.22 -17.11 9.83
CA PRO A 41 -10.45 -18.55 10.04
C PRO A 41 -10.06 -19.04 11.43
N GLU A 42 -9.05 -18.42 12.05
CA GLU A 42 -8.58 -18.79 13.40
C GLU A 42 -9.24 -17.97 14.52
N ASN A 43 -9.99 -16.93 14.16
CA ASN A 43 -10.65 -16.06 15.13
C ASN A 43 -12.04 -15.63 14.61
N PRO A 44 -13.02 -16.54 14.60
CA PRO A 44 -14.32 -16.28 13.98
C PRO A 44 -15.11 -15.14 14.61
N SER A 45 -14.81 -14.75 15.86
CA SER A 45 -15.44 -13.62 16.55
C SER A 45 -14.84 -12.27 16.15
N PHE A 46 -13.66 -12.26 15.51
CA PHE A 46 -13.02 -11.04 15.02
C PHE A 46 -13.65 -10.62 13.68
N LYS A 47 -14.62 -9.71 13.76
CA LYS A 47 -15.43 -9.28 12.61
C LYS A 47 -14.92 -8.03 11.89
N ARG A 48 -13.99 -7.28 12.49
CA ARG A 48 -13.41 -6.07 11.91
C ARG A 48 -12.15 -5.64 12.64
N ALA A 49 -11.22 -5.03 11.92
CA ALA A 49 -10.11 -4.30 12.52
C ALA A 49 -10.58 -2.94 13.08
N LYS A 50 -9.89 -2.42 14.11
CA LYS A 50 -10.20 -1.10 14.70
C LYS A 50 -9.88 0.06 13.76
N ILE A 51 -8.85 -0.12 12.93
CA ILE A 51 -8.35 0.83 11.95
C ILE A 51 -8.31 0.09 10.63
N GLN A 52 -8.69 0.74 9.54
CA GLN A 52 -8.58 0.18 8.18
C GLN A 52 -7.25 0.58 7.54
N ALA A 53 -6.77 -0.25 6.61
CA ALA A 53 -5.65 0.09 5.75
C ALA A 53 -6.06 -0.14 4.28
N PRO A 54 -6.86 0.77 3.71
CA PRO A 54 -7.24 0.70 2.31
C PRO A 54 -6.02 0.94 1.40
N ILE A 55 -6.10 0.47 0.16
CA ILE A 55 -4.99 0.52 -0.81
C ILE A 55 -4.50 1.95 -1.10
N GLU A 56 -5.40 2.94 -1.03
CA GLU A 56 -5.11 4.35 -1.27
C GLU A 56 -4.15 4.92 -0.23
N ASN A 57 -4.26 4.48 1.03
CA ASN A 57 -3.30 4.85 2.07
C ASN A 57 -1.91 4.34 1.71
N GLN A 58 -1.82 3.13 1.17
CA GLN A 58 -0.54 2.53 0.80
C GLN A 58 0.08 3.20 -0.42
N VAL A 59 -0.72 3.59 -1.42
CA VAL A 59 -0.23 4.37 -2.56
C VAL A 59 0.34 5.72 -2.10
N ALA A 60 -0.31 6.39 -1.15
CA ALA A 60 0.21 7.62 -0.57
C ALA A 60 1.54 7.39 0.15
N GLN A 61 1.62 6.37 1.00
CA GLN A 61 2.86 6.03 1.71
C GLN A 61 3.99 5.62 0.75
N MET A 62 3.70 4.89 -0.32
CA MET A 62 4.69 4.59 -1.36
C MET A 62 5.30 5.86 -1.95
N SER A 63 4.48 6.88 -2.20
CA SER A 63 4.98 8.19 -2.66
C SER A 63 5.85 8.88 -1.61
N ASP A 64 5.44 8.87 -0.35
CA ASP A 64 6.17 9.54 0.75
C ASP A 64 7.54 8.92 0.99
N PHE A 65 7.67 7.60 0.85
CA PHE A 65 8.91 6.86 1.07
C PHE A 65 9.70 6.54 -0.20
N GLY A 66 9.21 6.96 -1.38
CA GLY A 66 9.89 6.72 -2.66
C GLY A 66 9.90 5.24 -3.09
N LEU A 67 8.89 4.46 -2.69
CA LEU A 67 8.70 3.08 -3.15
C LEU A 67 8.23 3.08 -4.59
N LYS A 68 8.88 2.26 -5.43
CA LYS A 68 8.50 2.11 -6.84
C LYS A 68 7.40 1.08 -7.04
N TYR A 69 7.48 -0.04 -6.34
CA TYR A 69 6.54 -1.16 -6.43
C TYR A 69 6.29 -1.77 -5.05
N ALA A 70 5.17 -2.49 -4.92
CA ALA A 70 4.91 -3.30 -3.73
C ALA A 70 4.21 -4.64 -4.06
N VAL A 71 4.41 -5.64 -3.21
CA VAL A 71 3.74 -6.95 -3.30
C VAL A 71 2.59 -6.98 -2.29
N LEU A 72 1.35 -7.09 -2.79
CA LEU A 72 0.17 -7.26 -1.98
C LEU A 72 0.06 -8.71 -1.51
N ILE A 73 0.07 -8.91 -0.20
CA ILE A 73 -0.12 -10.19 0.47
C ILE A 73 -1.55 -10.23 1.02
N ASN A 74 -2.27 -11.33 0.78
CA ASN A 74 -3.61 -11.50 1.34
C ASN A 74 -3.53 -11.66 2.87
N PRO A 75 -4.06 -10.70 3.66
CA PRO A 75 -4.00 -10.81 5.11
C PRO A 75 -4.99 -11.87 5.60
N ARG A 76 -4.69 -12.45 6.77
CA ARG A 76 -5.51 -13.53 7.33
C ARG A 76 -6.94 -13.13 7.67
N TYR A 77 -7.22 -11.83 7.76
CA TYR A 77 -8.55 -11.24 7.95
C TYR A 77 -9.59 -11.75 6.95
N PHE A 78 -9.20 -12.03 5.71
CA PHE A 78 -10.07 -12.53 4.66
C PHE A 78 -9.98 -14.05 4.47
N GLY A 79 -9.16 -14.74 5.24
CA GLY A 79 -8.92 -16.17 5.09
C GLY A 79 -8.35 -16.50 3.72
N TRP A 80 -9.07 -17.33 2.96
CA TRP A 80 -8.71 -17.71 1.57
C TRP A 80 -9.44 -16.87 0.51
N ASP A 81 -10.25 -15.90 0.93
CA ASP A 81 -10.88 -14.96 0.01
C ASP A 81 -9.83 -13.92 -0.42
N ASN A 82 -9.44 -13.99 -1.70
CA ASN A 82 -8.45 -13.09 -2.30
C ASN A 82 -9.11 -11.92 -3.06
N SER A 83 -10.43 -11.73 -2.97
CA SER A 83 -11.17 -10.77 -3.79
C SER A 83 -10.76 -9.32 -3.54
N TYR A 84 -10.43 -8.97 -2.29
CA TYR A 84 -10.01 -7.61 -1.96
C TYR A 84 -8.62 -7.28 -2.53
N VAL A 85 -7.63 -8.17 -2.35
CA VAL A 85 -6.29 -7.96 -2.94
C VAL A 85 -6.33 -7.98 -4.46
N ALA A 86 -7.19 -8.80 -5.07
CA ALA A 86 -7.43 -8.79 -6.51
C ALA A 86 -8.03 -7.47 -7.00
N ASP A 87 -9.02 -6.92 -6.28
CA ASP A 87 -9.60 -5.61 -6.59
C ASP A 87 -8.55 -4.49 -6.46
N CYS A 88 -7.75 -4.50 -5.39
CA CYS A 88 -6.68 -3.54 -5.17
C CYS A 88 -5.65 -3.56 -6.31
N ARG A 89 -5.20 -4.76 -6.71
CA ARG A 89 -4.28 -4.93 -7.85
C ARG A 89 -4.88 -4.47 -9.17
N ARG A 90 -6.18 -4.68 -9.39
CA ARG A 90 -6.89 -4.22 -10.59
C ARG A 90 -6.96 -2.69 -10.65
N ARG A 91 -7.14 -2.02 -9.51
CA ARG A 91 -7.24 -0.55 -9.42
C ARG A 91 -5.89 0.16 -9.61
N PHE A 92 -4.80 -0.48 -9.20
CA PHE A 92 -3.43 0.08 -9.29
C PHE A 92 -2.46 -0.88 -10.00
N PRO A 93 -2.69 -1.20 -11.28
CA PRO A 93 -2.02 -2.31 -11.92
C PRO A 93 -0.54 -2.09 -12.22
N ASP A 94 -0.07 -0.85 -12.19
CA ASP A 94 1.32 -0.50 -12.48
C ASP A 94 2.19 -0.35 -11.22
N LEU A 95 1.56 -0.39 -10.03
CA LEU A 95 2.25 -0.22 -8.74
C LEU A 95 2.43 -1.53 -7.99
N PHE A 96 1.51 -2.48 -8.18
CA PHE A 96 1.47 -3.68 -7.36
C PHE A 96 1.66 -4.97 -8.16
N VAL A 97 2.02 -6.03 -7.47
CA VAL A 97 1.74 -7.43 -7.82
C VAL A 97 1.02 -8.06 -6.64
N ALA A 98 0.21 -9.10 -6.85
CA ALA A 98 -0.57 -9.71 -5.77
C ALA A 98 -0.21 -11.19 -5.58
N HIS A 99 -0.09 -11.59 -4.31
CA HIS A 99 0.11 -12.96 -3.88
C HIS A 99 -1.09 -13.39 -3.03
N GLY A 100 -1.90 -14.32 -3.55
CA GLY A 100 -3.02 -14.90 -2.82
C GLY A 100 -2.61 -16.08 -1.93
N LEU A 101 -3.56 -16.59 -1.15
CA LEU A 101 -3.43 -17.86 -0.41
C LEU A 101 -4.18 -18.99 -1.11
#